data_AF-A0A837R6B1-F1
#
_entry.id   AF-A0A837R6B1-F1
#
_cell.length_a   1.000
_cell.length_b   1.000
_cell.length_c   1.000
_cell.angle_alpha   90.00
_cell.angle_beta   90.00
_cell.angle_gamma   90.00
#
_symmetry.space_group_name_H-M   'P 1'
#
loop_
_entity.id
_entity.type
_entity.pdbx_description
1 polymer ?
#
loop_
_entity_poly.entity_id
_entity_poly.type
_entity_poly.pdbx_seq_one_letter_code
_entity_poly.pdbx_strand_id
1 'polypeptide(L)'
;MIEMALRSWQFNEGDIDFIEQNYPDLYRALEPTLSADRRSVAMKSDEQWDRIENLFVDEIALSADKNGELTENGLRIEAILDFA
;
A
#
# COMPACT_ATOMS: atom_id res chain seq x y z
N MET A 1 -21.94 12.67 9.08
CA MET A 1 -22.24 11.85 7.89
C MET A 1 -21.26 10.70 7.88
N ILE A 2 -21.71 9.46 7.79
CA ILE A 2 -20.80 8.32 7.64
C ILE A 2 -20.41 8.32 6.16
N GLU A 3 -19.16 8.70 5.89
CA GLU A 3 -18.55 8.54 4.57
C GLU A 3 -18.48 7.03 4.33
N MET A 4 -19.35 6.50 3.47
CA MET A 4 -19.35 5.07 3.15
C MET A 4 -18.10 4.78 2.33
N ALA A 5 -17.25 3.89 2.84
CA ALA A 5 -16.15 3.34 2.05
C ALA A 5 -16.74 2.57 0.86
N LEU A 6 -16.25 2.86 -0.35
CA LEU A 6 -16.61 2.14 -1.57
C LEU A 6 -16.09 0.70 -1.53
N ARG A 7 -14.87 0.54 -1.03
CA ARG A 7 -14.11 -0.71 -0.91
C ARG A 7 -13.00 -0.52 0.13
N SER A 8 -12.44 -1.62 0.62
CA SER A 8 -11.31 -1.59 1.56
C SER A 8 -10.24 -2.55 1.11
N TRP A 9 -9.00 -2.06 1.00
CA TRP A 9 -7.85 -2.92 0.82
C TRP A 9 -7.51 -3.65 2.11
N GLN A 10 -7.18 -4.92 1.98
CA GLN A 10 -6.80 -5.78 3.10
C GLN A 10 -5.29 -5.94 3.16
N PHE A 11 -4.76 -6.08 4.37
CA PHE A 11 -3.34 -6.27 4.62
C PHE A 11 -3.13 -7.50 5.49
N ASN A 12 -1.97 -8.15 5.39
CA ASN A 12 -1.50 -9.15 6.34
C ASN A 12 -0.88 -8.52 7.58
N GLU A 13 -0.57 -9.35 8.58
CA GLU A 13 -0.01 -8.88 9.84
C GLU A 13 1.40 -8.35 9.61
N GLY A 14 1.67 -7.13 10.05
CA GLY A 14 2.96 -6.49 9.87
C GLY A 14 3.23 -5.89 8.48
N ASP A 15 2.29 -5.98 7.53
CA ASP A 15 2.45 -5.34 6.21
C ASP A 15 2.50 -3.82 6.34
N ILE A 16 1.57 -3.25 7.12
CA ILE A 16 1.56 -1.79 7.36
C ILE A 16 2.79 -1.34 8.13
N ASP A 17 3.29 -2.14 9.08
CA ASP A 17 4.53 -1.83 9.82
C ASP A 17 5.74 -1.85 8.88
N PHE A 18 5.78 -2.80 7.94
CA PHE A 18 6.80 -2.85 6.90
C PHE A 18 6.73 -1.62 5.98
N ILE A 19 5.53 -1.23 5.54
CA ILE A 19 5.32 -0.02 4.71
C ILE A 19 5.75 1.24 5.48
N GLU A 20 5.36 1.39 6.75
CA GLU A 20 5.73 2.53 7.57
C GLU A 20 7.25 2.69 7.72
N GLN A 21 7.97 1.58 7.88
CA GLN A 21 9.42 1.59 8.07
C GLN A 21 10.20 1.83 6.78
N ASN A 22 9.74 1.30 5.65
CA ASN A 22 10.51 1.28 4.40
C ASN A 22 10.00 2.29 3.35
N TYR A 23 8.72 2.65 3.40
CA TYR A 23 8.02 3.47 2.40
C TYR A 23 7.14 4.54 3.07
N PRO A 24 7.75 5.52 3.77
CA PRO A 24 6.99 6.46 4.61
C PRO A 24 6.01 7.35 3.84
N ASP A 25 6.27 7.65 2.57
CA ASP A 25 5.35 8.44 1.74
C ASP A 25 4.14 7.61 1.28
N LEU A 26 4.34 6.32 1.00
CA LEU A 26 3.24 5.38 0.78
C LEU A 26 2.40 5.20 2.04
N TYR A 27 3.05 5.03 3.21
CA TYR A 27 2.34 4.94 4.49
C TYR A 27 1.44 6.16 4.75
N ARG A 28 1.94 7.37 4.51
CA ARG A 28 1.17 8.61 4.66
C ARG A 28 -0.09 8.67 3.79
N ALA A 29 -0.09 7.98 2.64
CA ALA A 29 -1.27 7.90 1.78
C ALA A 29 -2.34 6.93 2.34
N LEU A 30 -1.91 5.90 3.08
CA LEU A 30 -2.77 4.88 3.69
C LEU A 30 -3.33 5.30 5.06
N GLU A 31 -2.50 5.94 5.89
CA GLU A 31 -2.79 6.30 7.28
C GLU A 31 -4.15 7.00 7.50
N PRO A 32 -4.62 7.95 6.66
CA PRO A 32 -5.85 8.68 6.92
C PRO A 32 -7.12 7.83 7.04
N THR A 33 -7.10 6.63 6.45
CA THR A 33 -8.23 5.71 6.44
C THR A 33 -7.87 4.29 6.87
N LEU A 34 -6.69 4.15 7.47
CA LEU A 34 -6.20 2.91 8.07
C LEU A 34 -7.03 2.54 9.30
N SER A 35 -7.43 1.28 9.40
CA SER A 35 -8.14 0.74 10.55
C SER A 35 -7.24 0.66 11.79
N ALA A 36 -7.86 0.70 12.98
CA ALA A 36 -7.13 0.68 14.25
C ALA A 36 -6.30 -0.59 14.47
N ASP A 37 -6.72 -1.72 13.89
CA ASP A 37 -5.98 -2.99 13.90
C ASP A 37 -4.89 -3.08 12.82
N ARG A 38 -4.75 -2.04 11.98
CA ARG A 38 -3.79 -1.95 10.88
C ARG A 38 -3.92 -3.09 9.86
N ARG A 39 -5.14 -3.60 9.66
CA ARG A 39 -5.44 -4.69 8.72
C ARG A 39 -6.21 -4.26 7.49
N SER A 40 -6.73 -3.02 7.45
CA SER A 40 -7.50 -2.53 6.31
C SER A 40 -7.36 -1.03 6.10
N VAL A 41 -7.44 -0.59 4.83
CA VAL A 41 -7.50 0.82 4.46
C VAL A 41 -8.81 1.06 3.72
N ALA A 42 -9.68 1.90 4.29
CA ALA A 42 -10.96 2.23 3.69
C ALA A 42 -10.79 3.25 2.56
N MET A 43 -11.28 2.92 1.36
CA MET A 43 -11.20 3.80 0.19
C MET A 43 -12.49 4.60 0.04
N LYS A 44 -12.35 5.91 -0.11
CA LYS A 44 -13.45 6.86 -0.15
C LYS A 44 -13.84 7.28 -1.57
N SER A 45 -12.94 7.07 -2.53
CA SER A 45 -13.17 7.35 -3.95
C SER A 45 -12.31 6.44 -4.83
N ASP A 46 -12.68 6.31 -6.10
CA ASP A 46 -11.84 5.62 -7.09
C ASP A 46 -10.55 6.39 -7.36
N GLU A 47 -10.57 7.73 -7.31
CA GLU A 47 -9.34 8.53 -7.43
C GLU A 47 -8.34 8.23 -6.30
N GLN A 48 -8.83 8.01 -5.06
CA GLN A 48 -7.97 7.59 -3.96
C GLN A 48 -7.38 6.21 -4.23
N TRP A 49 -8.18 5.28 -4.74
CA TRP A 49 -7.71 3.96 -5.12
C TRP A 49 -6.58 4.04 -6.14
N ASP A 50 -6.84 4.70 -7.27
CA ASP A 50 -5.88 4.82 -8.38
C ASP A 50 -4.59 5.48 -7.90
N ARG A 51 -4.70 6.51 -7.05
CA ARG A 51 -3.53 7.18 -6.48
C ARG A 51 -2.68 6.23 -5.65
N ILE A 52 -3.29 5.44 -4.76
CA ILE A 52 -2.55 4.55 -3.88
C ILE A 52 -1.96 3.39 -4.69
N GLU A 53 -2.71 2.82 -5.64
CA GLU A 53 -2.20 1.78 -6.55
C GLU A 53 -0.99 2.25 -7.34
N ASN A 54 -1.03 3.46 -7.90
CA ASN A 54 0.12 4.03 -8.60
C ASN A 54 1.34 4.19 -7.68
N LEU A 55 1.15 4.59 -6.41
CA LEU A 55 2.27 4.67 -5.47
C LEU A 55 2.91 3.30 -5.21
N PHE A 56 2.12 2.23 -5.06
CA PHE A 56 2.68 0.87 -4.95
C PHE A 56 3.47 0.49 -6.21
N VAL A 57 2.91 0.71 -7.39
CA VAL A 57 3.55 0.37 -8.67
C VAL A 57 4.84 1.16 -8.89
N ASP A 58 4.85 2.44 -8.54
CA ASP A 58 6.05 3.28 -8.61
C ASP A 58 7.16 2.76 -7.69
N GLU A 59 6.83 2.42 -6.44
CA GLU A 59 7.81 1.86 -5.48
C GLU A 59 8.35 0.49 -5.94
N ILE A 60 7.50 -0.36 -6.52
CA ILE A 60 7.92 -1.64 -7.13
C ILE A 60 8.91 -1.36 -8.27
N ALA A 61 8.55 -0.46 -9.19
CA ALA A 61 9.39 -0.13 -10.34
C ALA A 61 10.76 0.46 -9.93
N LEU A 62 10.79 1.31 -8.90
CA LEU A 62 12.01 1.90 -8.35
C LEU A 62 12.86 0.91 -7.56
N SER A 63 12.30 -0.23 -7.15
CA SER A 63 13.00 -1.25 -6.37
C SER A 63 13.84 -2.23 -7.22
N ALA A 64 13.77 -2.14 -8.55
CA ALA A 64 14.52 -2.99 -9.45
C ALA A 64 16.03 -2.66 -9.43
N ASP A 65 16.86 -3.70 -9.41
CA ASP A 65 18.31 -3.56 -9.51
C ASP A 65 18.76 -3.27 -10.96
N LYS A 66 20.07 -3.18 -11.16
CA LYS A 66 20.66 -2.93 -12.49
C LYS A 66 20.36 -4.01 -13.54
N ASN A 67 19.92 -5.20 -13.12
CA ASN A 67 19.55 -6.32 -13.99
C ASN A 67 18.03 -6.38 -14.21
N GLY A 68 17.25 -5.50 -13.56
CA GLY A 68 15.79 -5.50 -13.60
C GLY A 68 15.14 -6.47 -12.61
N GLU A 69 15.89 -7.01 -11.66
CA GLU A 69 15.35 -7.90 -10.61
C GLU A 69 14.88 -7.06 -9.43
N LEU A 70 13.67 -7.33 -8.92
CA LEU A 70 13.16 -6.66 -7.73
C LEU A 70 14.01 -7.02 -6.51
N THR A 71 14.34 -6.03 -5.69
CA THR A 71 14.93 -6.26 -4.36
C THR A 71 13.96 -7.03 -3.45
N GLU A 72 14.45 -7.56 -2.32
CA GLU A 72 13.60 -8.24 -1.34
C GLU A 72 12.45 -7.35 -0.84
N ASN A 73 12.73 -6.07 -0.59
CA ASN A 73 11.69 -5.09 -0.24
C ASN A 73 10.71 -4.88 -1.41
N GLY A 74 11.22 -4.82 -2.64
CA GLY A 74 10.43 -4.77 -3.88
C GLY A 74 9.45 -5.93 -4.04
N LEU A 75 9.94 -7.16 -3.88
CA LEU A 75 9.12 -8.37 -3.91
C LEU A 75 8.08 -8.37 -2.80
N ARG A 76 8.43 -7.87 -1.61
CA ARG A 76 7.50 -7.80 -0.49
C ARG A 76 6.39 -6.78 -0.73
N ILE A 77 6.69 -5.61 -1.29
CA ILE A 77 5.67 -4.61 -1.58
C ILE A 77 4.77 -5.04 -2.75
N GLU A 78 5.31 -5.74 -3.75
CA GLU A 78 4.53 -6.41 -4.81
C GLU A 78 3.57 -7.44 -4.22
N ALA A 79 4.05 -8.31 -3.33
CA ALA A 79 3.20 -9.31 -2.68
C ALA A 79 2.08 -8.69 -1.82
N ILE A 80 2.31 -7.51 -1.22
CA ILE A 80 1.28 -6.78 -0.49
C ILE A 80 0.21 -6.25 -1.47
N LEU A 81 0.63 -5.67 -2.60
CA LEU A 81 -0.30 -5.17 -3.62
C LEU A 81 -1.16 -6.30 -4.20
N ASP A 82 -0.56 -7.44 -4.53
CA ASP A 82 -1.27 -8.61 -5.09
C ASP A 82 -2.30 -9.21 -4.13
N PHE A 83 -2.10 -9.05 -2.82
CA PHE A 83 -3.03 -9.54 -1.80
C PHE A 83 -4.22 -8.60 -1.56
N ALA A 84 -4.03 -7.30 -1.76
CA ALA A 84 -4.85 -6.24 -1.18
C ALA A 84 -6.31 -6.16 -1.65
#